data_AF-A0A3M0ZYM4-F1
#
_entry.id   AF-A0A3M0ZYM4-F1
#
_cell.length_a   1.000
_cell.length_b   1.000
_cell.length_c   1.000
_cell.angle_alpha   90.00
_cell.angle_beta   90.00
_cell.angle_gamma   90.00
#
_symmetry.space_group_name_H-M   'P 1'
#
loop_
_entity.id
_entity.type
_entity.pdbx_description
1 polymer ?
#
loop_
_entity_poly.entity_id
_entity_poly.type
_entity_poly.pdbx_seq_one_letter_code
_entity_poly.pdbx_strand_id
1 'polypeptide(L)'
;MKKKPLTPLESYLESSLELGDVITYDSGESLILGCVIEKAKNKYVILNIEGSQIHLPRERLYKIPNINLNQDAPKEEIKASLKTFLESAIKELEDINLELLWESKNEDNRAISLSELCEEYFGKDNPQNHLALRLAIVKDKIFFKRQKERFIPRSKTTVEELRKAKEREAKRLKALNMTADYFKKAITGKIEQKPPSEVIGNISLLKLLAADGTQGEETKEARKLLRHITDTLNLELMGSSQERAFQLLCKSGIFKPDENLALIKYRIRRSFSASISTAAKNITIPQDIKSYIEKEGEGVRRDLTHLPAFTIDDISTKDMDDALSLEISGGIFSLGVHITDISSAILPGSPLDREAMLRATSLYCPDCTVNMFPPEISEKLLSLVKGQIRPCMTVYAKFDSSYNLISTEVFLSLIKVQENYTYDLVDAILKG
;
A
#
# COMPACT_ATOMS: atom_id res chain seq x y z
N MET A 1 19.94 -14.89 -46.77
CA MET A 1 20.60 -15.99 -46.02
C MET A 1 19.96 -17.30 -46.43
N LYS A 2 20.76 -18.22 -46.98
CA LYS A 2 20.33 -19.52 -47.50
C LYS A 2 19.75 -20.37 -46.36
N LYS A 3 18.54 -20.93 -46.56
CA LYS A 3 17.95 -21.92 -45.65
C LYS A 3 18.93 -23.10 -45.53
N LYS A 4 19.38 -23.41 -44.32
CA LYS A 4 20.13 -24.65 -44.03
C LYS A 4 19.27 -25.84 -44.48
N PRO A 5 19.82 -26.84 -45.17
CA PRO A 5 19.07 -28.06 -45.44
C PRO A 5 18.83 -28.78 -44.12
N LEU A 6 17.60 -29.25 -43.93
CA LEU A 6 17.17 -30.07 -42.79
C LEU A 6 17.98 -31.38 -42.79
N THR A 7 18.37 -31.84 -41.61
CA THR A 7 19.10 -33.09 -41.42
C THR A 7 18.18 -34.31 -41.58
N PRO A 8 18.69 -35.50 -42.00
CA PRO A 8 17.88 -36.69 -42.24
C PRO A 8 17.05 -37.18 -41.02
N LEU A 9 17.39 -36.77 -39.80
CA LEU A 9 16.63 -37.08 -38.57
C LEU A 9 15.38 -36.21 -38.36
N GLU A 10 15.28 -35.06 -39.03
CA GLU A 10 14.07 -34.21 -38.96
C GLU A 10 12.90 -34.80 -39.77
N SER A 11 13.14 -35.86 -40.55
CA SER A 11 12.11 -36.62 -41.27
C SER A 11 11.36 -37.67 -40.42
N TYR A 12 11.78 -37.90 -39.17
CA TYR A 12 11.19 -38.93 -38.31
C TYR A 12 10.19 -38.40 -37.26
N LEU A 13 10.02 -37.07 -37.14
CA LEU A 13 9.16 -36.43 -36.14
C LEU A 13 8.17 -35.41 -36.75
N GLU A 14 7.59 -35.77 -37.88
CA GLU A 14 6.19 -35.44 -38.21
C GLU A 14 5.39 -36.75 -38.21
N SER A 15 5.20 -37.35 -37.04
CA SER A 15 4.33 -38.52 -36.94
C SER A 15 2.92 -38.10 -37.36
N SER A 16 2.41 -38.72 -38.42
CA SER A 16 0.99 -38.69 -38.74
C SER A 16 0.22 -39.19 -37.53
N LEU A 17 -0.85 -38.48 -37.17
CA LEU A 17 -1.80 -39.04 -36.22
C LEU A 17 -2.63 -40.08 -36.98
N GLU A 18 -2.75 -41.25 -36.39
CA GLU A 18 -3.56 -42.35 -36.89
C GLU A 18 -4.91 -42.37 -36.16
N LEU A 19 -5.87 -43.06 -36.76
CA LEU A 19 -7.16 -43.31 -36.08
C LEU A 19 -6.90 -44.11 -34.80
N GLY A 20 -7.64 -43.78 -33.76
CA GLY A 20 -7.49 -44.36 -32.44
C GLY A 20 -6.38 -43.76 -31.57
N ASP A 21 -5.53 -42.87 -32.10
CA ASP A 21 -4.49 -42.23 -31.31
C ASP A 21 -5.10 -41.39 -30.17
N VAL A 22 -4.59 -41.58 -28.94
CA VAL A 22 -4.96 -40.73 -27.81
C VAL A 22 -4.08 -39.49 -27.80
N ILE A 23 -4.71 -38.33 -27.68
CA ILE A 23 -4.07 -37.03 -27.75
C ILE A 23 -4.48 -36.12 -26.59
N THR A 24 -3.68 -35.08 -26.35
CA THR A 24 -4.08 -33.94 -25.55
C THR A 24 -4.01 -32.65 -26.37
N TYR A 25 -4.88 -31.69 -26.04
CA TYR A 25 -4.83 -30.35 -26.61
C TYR A 25 -5.16 -29.30 -25.55
N ASP A 26 -4.78 -28.06 -25.82
CA ASP A 26 -4.97 -26.92 -24.93
C ASP A 26 -6.29 -26.19 -25.27
N SER A 27 -7.17 -26.06 -24.28
CA SER A 27 -8.43 -25.31 -24.36
C SER A 27 -8.31 -23.85 -23.91
N GLY A 28 -7.14 -23.43 -23.43
CA GLY A 28 -6.86 -22.11 -22.84
C GLY A 28 -6.77 -22.17 -21.31
N GLU A 29 -7.68 -22.90 -20.67
CA GLU A 29 -7.74 -23.03 -19.20
C GLU A 29 -7.22 -24.40 -18.70
N SER A 30 -7.24 -25.42 -19.55
CA SER A 30 -6.86 -26.78 -19.17
C SER A 30 -6.35 -27.61 -20.35
N LEU A 31 -5.63 -28.68 -20.03
CA LEU A 31 -5.33 -29.74 -20.99
C LEU A 31 -6.51 -30.69 -21.08
N ILE A 32 -7.05 -30.88 -22.28
CA ILE A 32 -8.16 -31.81 -22.54
C ILE A 32 -7.63 -33.05 -23.25
N LEU A 33 -8.08 -34.22 -22.78
CA LEU A 33 -7.80 -35.53 -23.36
C LEU A 33 -8.84 -35.89 -24.43
N GLY A 34 -8.41 -36.57 -25.50
CA GLY A 34 -9.32 -37.06 -26.54
C GLY A 34 -8.71 -38.16 -27.40
N CYS A 35 -9.55 -38.75 -28.25
CA CYS A 35 -9.18 -39.80 -29.21
C CYS A 35 -9.42 -39.31 -30.65
N VAL A 36 -8.50 -39.61 -31.57
CA VAL A 36 -8.66 -39.32 -33.00
C VAL A 36 -9.64 -40.32 -33.63
N ILE A 37 -10.78 -39.84 -34.11
CA ILE A 37 -11.85 -40.69 -34.69
C ILE A 37 -11.98 -40.54 -36.21
N GLU A 38 -11.54 -39.42 -36.79
CA GLU A 38 -11.60 -39.21 -38.24
C GLU A 38 -10.47 -38.25 -38.69
N LYS A 39 -9.99 -38.44 -39.91
CA LYS A 39 -8.98 -37.60 -40.57
C LYS A 39 -9.60 -36.84 -41.74
N ALA A 40 -9.77 -35.53 -41.58
CA ALA A 40 -10.20 -34.63 -42.65
C ALA A 40 -8.96 -34.04 -43.37
N LYS A 41 -9.15 -33.50 -44.59
CA LYS A 41 -8.06 -33.03 -45.48
C LYS A 41 -6.97 -32.21 -44.77
N ASN A 42 -7.35 -31.29 -43.86
CA ASN A 42 -6.41 -30.42 -43.12
C ASN A 42 -6.62 -30.41 -41.59
N LYS A 43 -7.48 -31.26 -41.04
CA LYS A 43 -7.86 -31.27 -39.61
C LYS A 43 -8.14 -32.69 -39.13
N TYR A 44 -8.02 -32.91 -37.83
CA TYR A 44 -8.42 -34.17 -37.17
C TYR A 44 -9.70 -33.96 -36.39
N VAL A 45 -10.60 -34.94 -36.45
CA VAL A 45 -11.81 -34.99 -35.63
C VAL A 45 -11.47 -35.75 -34.36
N ILE A 46 -11.60 -35.07 -33.22
CA ILE A 46 -11.26 -35.59 -31.91
C ILE A 46 -12.55 -35.81 -31.13
N LEU A 47 -12.76 -37.01 -30.60
CA LEU A 47 -13.73 -37.24 -29.54
C LEU A 47 -13.08 -36.90 -28.20
N ASN A 48 -13.51 -35.81 -27.57
CA ASN A 48 -12.97 -35.39 -26.28
C ASN A 48 -13.53 -36.26 -25.14
N ILE A 49 -12.90 -36.17 -23.96
CA ILE A 49 -13.32 -36.89 -22.74
C ILE A 49 -14.76 -36.57 -22.28
N GLU A 50 -15.37 -35.49 -22.75
CA GLU A 50 -16.75 -35.13 -22.43
C GLU A 50 -17.77 -35.79 -23.39
N GLY A 51 -17.31 -36.29 -24.54
CA GLY A 51 -18.11 -36.91 -25.61
C GLY A 51 -18.39 -35.99 -26.80
N SER A 52 -17.81 -34.78 -26.82
CA SER A 52 -17.95 -33.81 -27.91
C SER A 52 -16.93 -34.07 -29.02
N GLN A 53 -17.36 -33.88 -30.27
CA GLN A 53 -16.48 -33.94 -31.44
C GLN A 53 -15.92 -32.56 -31.77
N ILE A 54 -14.60 -32.45 -31.92
CA ILE A 54 -13.91 -31.17 -32.16
C ILE A 54 -12.93 -31.31 -33.32
N HIS A 55 -12.88 -30.29 -34.18
CA HIS A 55 -11.98 -30.25 -35.33
C HIS A 55 -10.75 -29.40 -35.03
N LEU A 56 -9.58 -30.01 -34.91
CA LEU A 56 -8.32 -29.31 -34.59
C LEU A 56 -7.24 -29.56 -35.64
N PRO A 57 -6.39 -28.56 -35.93
CA PRO A 57 -5.18 -28.76 -36.74
C PRO A 57 -4.12 -29.56 -35.95
N ARG A 58 -3.24 -30.27 -36.65
CA ARG A 58 -2.18 -31.13 -36.06
C ARG A 58 -1.31 -30.40 -35.03
N GLU A 59 -1.02 -29.14 -35.26
CA GLU A 59 -0.14 -28.29 -34.44
C GLU A 59 -0.66 -28.08 -33.01
N ARG A 60 -1.99 -28.23 -32.80
CA ARG A 60 -2.62 -28.10 -31.48
C ARG A 60 -2.70 -29.42 -30.72
N LEU A 61 -2.37 -30.53 -31.38
CA LEU A 61 -2.52 -31.87 -30.85
C LEU A 61 -1.17 -32.42 -30.41
N TYR A 62 -1.14 -33.05 -29.25
CA TYR A 62 0.01 -33.77 -28.74
C TYR A 62 -0.35 -35.24 -28.53
N LYS A 63 0.34 -36.13 -29.23
CA LYS A 63 0.13 -37.59 -29.15
C LYS A 63 0.69 -38.15 -27.86
N ILE A 64 -0.09 -39.01 -27.19
CA ILE A 64 0.40 -39.84 -26.09
C ILE A 64 0.93 -41.14 -26.70
N PRO A 65 2.19 -41.53 -26.41
CA PRO A 65 2.77 -42.73 -26.98
C PRO A 65 2.14 -43.99 -26.39
N ASN A 66 2.25 -45.11 -27.12
CA ASN A 66 1.94 -46.46 -26.66
C ASN A 66 0.48 -46.69 -26.18
N ILE A 67 -0.46 -45.88 -26.64
CA ILE A 67 -1.90 -46.05 -26.39
C ILE A 67 -2.68 -45.78 -27.67
N ASN A 68 -3.59 -46.69 -28.00
CA ASN A 68 -4.52 -46.55 -29.11
C ASN A 68 -5.87 -47.13 -28.67
N LEU A 69 -6.95 -46.40 -28.92
CA LEU A 69 -8.32 -46.84 -28.63
C LEU A 69 -8.97 -47.27 -29.94
N ASN A 70 -9.87 -48.25 -29.86
CA ASN A 70 -10.69 -48.62 -31.01
C ASN A 70 -11.59 -47.44 -31.41
N GLN A 71 -11.29 -46.78 -32.52
CA GLN A 71 -12.07 -45.64 -33.02
C GLN A 71 -13.50 -46.00 -33.43
N ASP A 72 -13.74 -47.28 -33.76
CA ASP A 72 -15.03 -47.80 -34.20
C ASP A 72 -15.90 -48.24 -33.01
N ALA A 73 -15.36 -48.19 -31.78
CA ALA A 73 -16.12 -48.47 -30.58
C ALA A 73 -17.21 -47.40 -30.33
N PRO A 74 -18.32 -47.75 -29.65
CA PRO A 74 -19.34 -46.78 -29.25
C PRO A 74 -18.74 -45.60 -28.50
N LYS A 75 -19.25 -44.39 -28.73
CA LYS A 75 -18.75 -43.15 -28.11
C LYS A 75 -18.62 -43.25 -26.58
N GLU A 76 -19.58 -43.91 -25.93
CA GLU A 76 -19.57 -44.11 -24.47
C GLU A 76 -18.41 -45.02 -24.00
N GLU A 77 -18.01 -46.00 -24.80
CA GLU A 77 -16.89 -46.89 -24.49
C GLU A 77 -15.56 -46.13 -24.59
N ILE A 78 -15.35 -45.37 -25.67
CA ILE A 78 -14.16 -44.52 -25.84
C ILE A 78 -14.07 -43.51 -24.68
N LYS A 79 -15.19 -42.89 -24.30
CA LYS A 79 -15.26 -41.96 -23.18
C LYS A 79 -14.90 -42.63 -21.85
N ALA A 80 -15.43 -43.81 -21.58
CA ALA A 80 -15.08 -44.58 -20.39
C ALA A 80 -13.58 -44.90 -20.35
N SER A 81 -13.00 -45.36 -21.47
CA SER A 81 -11.56 -45.62 -21.57
C SER A 81 -10.71 -44.38 -21.34
N LEU A 82 -11.07 -43.23 -21.91
CA LEU A 82 -10.38 -41.96 -21.69
C LEU A 82 -10.46 -41.51 -20.23
N LYS A 83 -11.62 -41.68 -19.58
CA LYS A 83 -11.82 -41.33 -18.17
C LYS A 83 -10.99 -42.21 -17.24
N THR A 84 -11.05 -43.53 -17.41
CA THR A 84 -10.24 -44.48 -16.64
C THR A 84 -8.74 -44.21 -16.82
N PHE A 85 -8.33 -43.87 -18.04
CA PHE A 85 -6.95 -43.52 -18.33
C PHE A 85 -6.51 -42.22 -17.63
N LEU A 86 -7.35 -41.18 -17.67
CA LEU A 86 -7.07 -39.93 -16.95
C LEU A 86 -7.00 -40.16 -15.43
N GLU A 87 -7.93 -40.92 -14.85
CA GLU A 87 -7.92 -41.27 -13.42
C GLU A 87 -6.64 -42.02 -13.02
N SER A 88 -6.16 -42.92 -13.87
CA SER A 88 -4.89 -43.62 -13.65
C SER A 88 -3.69 -42.66 -13.71
N ALA A 89 -3.67 -41.70 -14.64
CA ALA A 89 -2.60 -40.72 -14.74
C ALA A 89 -2.62 -39.69 -13.59
N ILE A 90 -3.80 -39.35 -13.06
CA ILE A 90 -3.93 -38.46 -11.89
C ILE A 90 -3.33 -39.11 -10.64
N LYS A 91 -3.45 -40.42 -10.46
CA LYS A 91 -2.79 -41.13 -9.35
C LYS A 91 -1.27 -41.01 -9.42
N GLU A 92 -0.69 -41.24 -10.59
CA GLU A 92 0.75 -41.10 -10.82
C GLU A 92 1.23 -39.64 -10.68
N LEU A 93 0.35 -38.65 -10.95
CA LEU A 93 0.67 -37.23 -10.87
C LEU A 93 0.99 -36.76 -9.45
N GLU A 94 0.37 -37.35 -8.42
CA GLU A 94 0.55 -36.97 -7.01
C GLU A 94 1.99 -37.20 -6.54
N ASP A 95 2.68 -38.18 -7.11
CA ASP A 95 4.05 -38.58 -6.74
C ASP A 95 5.14 -37.87 -7.58
N ILE A 96 4.76 -36.95 -8.49
CA ILE A 96 5.72 -36.27 -9.35
C ILE A 96 6.36 -35.07 -8.65
N ASN A 97 7.67 -35.17 -8.40
CA ASN A 97 8.53 -34.08 -7.99
C ASN A 97 9.30 -33.52 -9.19
N LEU A 98 8.75 -32.44 -9.77
CA LEU A 98 9.37 -31.74 -10.91
C LEU A 98 10.70 -31.08 -10.57
N GLU A 99 10.96 -30.74 -9.31
CA GLU A 99 12.24 -30.15 -8.90
C GLU A 99 13.36 -31.17 -9.04
N LEU A 100 13.14 -32.40 -8.55
CA LEU A 100 14.11 -33.48 -8.66
C LEU A 100 14.43 -33.83 -10.13
N LEU A 101 13.39 -33.90 -10.97
CA LEU A 101 13.56 -34.11 -12.41
C LEU A 101 14.30 -32.95 -13.10
N TRP A 102 14.04 -31.73 -12.65
CA TRP A 102 14.71 -30.56 -13.19
C TRP A 102 16.17 -30.49 -12.76
N GLU A 103 16.49 -30.86 -11.52
CA GLU A 103 17.86 -30.90 -11.01
C GLU A 103 18.77 -31.84 -11.82
N SER A 104 18.24 -32.97 -12.28
CA SER A 104 19.02 -33.92 -13.10
C SER A 104 19.23 -33.46 -14.55
N LYS A 105 18.44 -32.50 -15.05
CA LYS A 105 18.48 -32.05 -16.46
C LYS A 105 18.83 -30.58 -16.65
N ASN A 106 18.99 -29.79 -15.59
CA ASN A 106 19.19 -28.34 -15.72
C ASN A 106 20.49 -27.93 -16.45
N GLU A 107 21.44 -28.86 -16.65
CA GLU A 107 22.69 -28.64 -17.39
C GLU A 107 22.58 -28.99 -18.88
N ASP A 108 21.54 -29.72 -19.30
CA ASP A 108 21.42 -30.29 -20.65
C ASP A 108 21.23 -29.22 -21.75
N ASN A 109 20.81 -28.00 -21.39
CA ASN A 109 20.64 -26.82 -22.27
C ASN A 109 19.99 -27.10 -23.64
N ARG A 110 19.19 -28.17 -23.76
CA ARG A 110 18.58 -28.64 -25.00
C ARG A 110 17.09 -28.92 -24.80
N ALA A 111 16.39 -29.06 -25.92
CA ALA A 111 15.00 -29.49 -25.94
C ALA A 111 14.91 -31.02 -25.78
N ILE A 112 14.35 -31.45 -24.66
CA ILE A 112 14.18 -32.85 -24.26
C ILE A 112 12.74 -33.28 -24.61
N SER A 113 12.57 -34.48 -25.20
CA SER A 113 11.24 -35.04 -25.42
C SER A 113 10.59 -35.44 -24.10
N LEU A 114 9.25 -35.50 -24.05
CA LEU A 114 8.58 -35.94 -22.83
C LEU A 114 8.86 -37.42 -22.53
N SER A 115 9.04 -38.25 -23.56
CA SER A 115 9.44 -39.65 -23.41
C SER A 115 10.79 -39.79 -22.71
N GLU A 116 11.79 -39.00 -23.11
CA GLU A 116 13.10 -38.96 -22.43
C GLU A 116 12.95 -38.52 -20.96
N LEU A 117 12.09 -37.53 -20.67
CA LEU A 117 11.83 -37.11 -19.29
C LEU A 117 11.11 -38.19 -18.47
N CYS A 118 10.24 -39.00 -19.10
CA CYS A 118 9.56 -40.11 -18.44
C CYS A 118 10.52 -41.27 -18.16
N GLU A 119 11.40 -41.61 -19.10
CA GLU A 119 12.45 -42.62 -18.88
C GLU A 119 13.39 -42.21 -17.76
N GLU A 120 13.79 -40.93 -17.69
CA GLU A 120 14.63 -40.43 -16.61
C GLU A 120 13.93 -40.52 -15.24
N TYR A 121 12.68 -40.05 -15.15
CA TYR A 121 11.98 -39.94 -13.86
C TYR A 121 11.45 -41.29 -13.36
N PHE A 122 10.82 -42.07 -14.25
CA PHE A 122 10.12 -43.30 -13.91
C PHE A 122 10.88 -44.58 -14.32
N GLY A 123 12.00 -44.46 -15.04
CA GLY A 123 12.72 -45.60 -15.63
C GLY A 123 12.02 -46.21 -16.85
N LYS A 124 10.83 -45.72 -17.24
CA LYS A 124 10.02 -46.22 -18.36
C LYS A 124 9.04 -45.15 -18.86
N ASP A 125 8.76 -45.16 -20.16
CA ASP A 125 7.72 -44.33 -20.78
C ASP A 125 6.46 -45.16 -21.07
N ASN A 126 5.58 -45.28 -20.06
CA ASN A 126 4.23 -45.84 -20.25
C ASN A 126 3.21 -44.71 -20.48
N PRO A 127 2.05 -44.99 -21.10
CA PRO A 127 1.06 -43.96 -21.41
C PRO A 127 0.60 -43.16 -20.18
N GLN A 128 0.43 -43.82 -19.03
CA GLN A 128 -0.09 -43.23 -17.79
C GLN A 128 0.88 -42.17 -17.24
N ASN A 129 2.14 -42.54 -17.06
CA ASN A 129 3.20 -41.70 -16.54
C ASN A 129 3.54 -40.58 -17.52
N HIS A 130 3.43 -40.83 -18.83
CA HIS A 130 3.56 -39.81 -19.86
C HIS A 130 2.51 -38.72 -19.73
N LEU A 131 1.24 -39.10 -19.56
CA LEU A 131 0.15 -38.14 -19.34
C LEU A 131 0.33 -37.41 -18.00
N ALA A 132 0.69 -38.13 -16.94
CA ALA A 132 0.92 -37.56 -15.61
C ALA A 132 2.01 -36.48 -15.64
N LEU A 133 3.18 -36.79 -16.21
CA LEU A 133 4.29 -35.84 -16.29
C LEU A 133 3.95 -34.62 -17.17
N ARG A 134 3.19 -34.84 -18.26
CA ARG A 134 2.67 -33.74 -19.07
C ARG A 134 1.81 -32.78 -18.26
N LEU A 135 0.87 -33.32 -17.49
CA LEU A 135 -0.03 -32.54 -16.64
C LEU A 135 0.78 -31.76 -15.60
N ALA A 136 1.78 -32.39 -14.97
CA ALA A 136 2.67 -31.75 -14.01
C ALA A 136 3.39 -30.54 -14.61
N ILE A 137 4.09 -30.72 -15.74
CA ILE A 137 4.89 -29.66 -16.38
C ILE A 137 4.03 -28.51 -16.89
N VAL A 138 2.84 -28.79 -17.40
CA VAL A 138 1.94 -27.72 -17.88
C VAL A 138 1.31 -26.94 -16.72
N LYS A 139 1.05 -27.61 -15.59
CA LYS A 139 0.55 -26.98 -14.36
C LYS A 139 1.62 -26.12 -13.67
N ASP A 140 2.86 -26.61 -13.56
CA ASP A 140 3.97 -25.86 -12.96
C ASP A 140 5.05 -25.48 -14.00
N LYS A 141 4.94 -24.25 -14.49
CA LYS A 141 5.81 -23.67 -15.54
C LYS A 141 7.16 -23.17 -15.02
N ILE A 142 7.46 -23.36 -13.72
CA ILE A 142 8.68 -22.87 -13.07
C ILE A 142 9.92 -23.56 -13.62
N PHE A 143 9.87 -24.88 -13.78
CA PHE A 143 11.05 -25.70 -14.04
C PHE A 143 11.36 -25.89 -15.53
N PHE A 144 10.32 -26.05 -16.34
CA PHE A 144 10.46 -26.35 -17.76
C PHE A 144 9.76 -25.29 -18.63
N LYS A 145 10.41 -24.93 -19.75
CA LYS A 145 9.82 -24.08 -20.80
C LYS A 145 9.41 -24.97 -21.96
N ARG A 146 8.14 -24.91 -22.36
CA ARG A 146 7.63 -25.63 -23.54
C ARG A 146 8.20 -25.07 -24.84
N GLN A 147 8.66 -25.94 -25.72
CA GLN A 147 9.07 -25.65 -27.10
C GLN A 147 8.47 -26.70 -28.05
N LYS A 148 7.34 -26.37 -28.68
CA LYS A 148 6.53 -27.32 -29.48
C LYS A 148 6.10 -28.55 -28.65
N GLU A 149 6.56 -29.74 -29.03
CA GLU A 149 6.33 -31.03 -28.35
C GLU A 149 7.46 -31.38 -27.35
N ARG A 150 8.48 -30.52 -27.20
CA ARG A 150 9.61 -30.73 -26.30
C ARG A 150 9.63 -29.71 -25.16
N PHE A 151 10.46 -29.99 -24.16
CA PHE A 151 10.63 -29.16 -22.97
C PHE A 151 12.11 -28.83 -22.76
N ILE A 152 12.38 -27.57 -22.44
CA ILE A 152 13.72 -27.08 -22.11
C ILE A 152 13.78 -26.86 -20.59
N PRO A 153 14.68 -27.52 -19.86
CA PRO A 153 14.97 -27.20 -18.46
C PRO A 153 15.40 -25.74 -18.34
N ARG A 154 14.83 -24.99 -17.39
CA ARG A 154 15.20 -23.59 -17.15
C ARG A 154 16.51 -23.53 -16.36
N SER A 155 17.24 -22.44 -16.50
CA SER A 155 18.45 -22.22 -15.69
C SER A 155 18.12 -22.05 -14.20
N LYS A 156 19.07 -22.34 -13.31
CA LYS A 156 18.93 -22.16 -11.85
C LYS A 156 18.48 -20.74 -11.49
N THR A 157 19.08 -19.73 -12.12
CA THR A 157 18.72 -18.31 -11.90
C THR A 157 17.27 -18.03 -12.30
N THR A 158 16.83 -18.53 -13.47
CA THR A 158 15.44 -18.36 -13.91
C THR A 158 14.44 -19.06 -12.98
N VAL A 159 14.76 -20.26 -12.47
CA VAL A 159 13.91 -20.98 -11.51
C VAL A 159 13.77 -20.21 -10.20
N GLU A 160 14.89 -19.71 -9.66
CA GLU A 160 14.87 -18.87 -8.45
C GLU A 160 14.04 -17.58 -8.63
N GLU A 161 14.17 -16.91 -9.78
CA GLU A 161 13.37 -15.73 -10.12
C GLU A 161 11.88 -16.05 -10.18
N LEU A 162 11.49 -17.13 -10.85
CA LEU A 162 10.10 -17.56 -10.96
C LEU A 162 9.51 -18.01 -9.61
N ARG A 163 10.30 -18.66 -8.75
CA ARG A 163 9.91 -19.00 -7.38
C ARG A 163 9.64 -17.75 -6.56
N LYS A 164 10.58 -16.81 -6.54
CA LYS A 164 10.43 -15.52 -5.87
C LYS A 164 9.21 -14.76 -6.40
N ALA A 165 8.95 -14.81 -7.71
CA ALA A 165 7.76 -14.19 -8.31
C ALA A 165 6.46 -14.84 -7.82
N LYS A 166 6.36 -16.18 -7.84
CA LYS A 166 5.18 -16.94 -7.34
C LYS A 166 4.92 -16.69 -5.86
N GLU A 167 5.96 -16.66 -5.03
CA GLU A 167 5.83 -16.32 -3.61
C GLU A 167 5.32 -14.89 -3.40
N ARG A 168 5.88 -13.92 -4.15
CA ARG A 168 5.42 -12.52 -4.10
C ARG A 168 3.96 -12.40 -4.51
N GLU A 169 3.54 -13.11 -5.56
CA GLU A 169 2.16 -13.14 -6.02
C GLU A 169 1.21 -13.76 -4.98
N ALA A 170 1.60 -14.88 -4.37
CA ALA A 170 0.83 -15.51 -3.30
C ALA A 170 0.69 -14.59 -2.07
N LYS A 171 1.78 -13.93 -1.66
CA LYS A 171 1.76 -12.93 -0.57
C LYS A 171 0.85 -11.75 -0.92
N ARG A 172 0.92 -11.25 -2.17
CA ARG A 172 0.05 -10.18 -2.67
C ARG A 172 -1.42 -10.58 -2.61
N LEU A 173 -1.77 -11.76 -3.11
CA LEU A 173 -3.16 -12.24 -3.11
C LEU A 173 -3.69 -12.40 -1.68
N LYS A 174 -2.87 -12.93 -0.76
CA LYS A 174 -3.20 -12.99 0.67
C LYS A 174 -3.48 -11.60 1.24
N ALA A 175 -2.63 -10.61 0.96
CA ALA A 175 -2.82 -9.23 1.42
C ALA A 175 -4.10 -8.59 0.84
N LEU A 176 -4.41 -8.83 -0.43
CA LEU A 176 -5.65 -8.37 -1.08
C LEU A 176 -6.89 -8.95 -0.37
N ASN A 177 -6.91 -10.26 -0.12
CA ASN A 177 -8.01 -10.93 0.54
C ASN A 177 -8.18 -10.48 2.00
N MET A 178 -7.07 -10.31 2.74
CA MET A 178 -7.10 -9.74 4.09
C MET A 178 -7.67 -8.32 4.09
N THR A 179 -7.36 -7.52 3.07
CA THR A 179 -7.89 -6.16 2.95
C THR A 179 -9.39 -6.18 2.67
N ALA A 180 -9.87 -7.04 1.76
CA ALA A 180 -11.30 -7.19 1.50
C ALA A 180 -12.07 -7.64 2.75
N ASP A 181 -11.54 -8.60 3.51
CA ASP A 181 -12.15 -9.03 4.78
C ASP A 181 -12.19 -7.91 5.83
N TYR A 182 -11.12 -7.09 5.90
CA TYR A 182 -11.11 -5.90 6.75
C TYR A 182 -12.22 -4.92 6.37
N PHE A 183 -12.37 -4.57 5.09
CA PHE A 183 -13.45 -3.69 4.63
C PHE A 183 -14.84 -4.28 4.91
N LYS A 184 -15.02 -5.60 4.76
CA LYS A 184 -16.27 -6.29 5.11
C LYS A 184 -16.63 -6.09 6.59
N LYS A 185 -15.67 -6.27 7.49
CA LYS A 185 -15.85 -6.07 8.94
C LYS A 185 -16.09 -4.60 9.26
N ALA A 186 -15.42 -3.68 8.56
CA ALA A 186 -15.56 -2.24 8.76
C ALA A 186 -16.96 -1.75 8.44
N ILE A 187 -17.46 -2.14 7.26
CA ILE A 187 -18.80 -1.78 6.78
C ILE A 187 -19.90 -2.36 7.68
N THR A 188 -19.66 -3.52 8.31
CA THR A 188 -20.61 -4.15 9.23
C THR A 188 -20.50 -3.64 10.68
N GLY A 189 -19.65 -2.63 10.94
CA GLY A 189 -19.53 -1.99 12.25
C GLY A 189 -18.80 -2.81 13.31
N LYS A 190 -18.04 -3.86 12.94
CA LYS A 190 -17.41 -4.82 13.86
C LYS A 190 -15.91 -4.59 14.10
N ILE A 191 -15.41 -3.36 14.03
CA ILE A 191 -13.96 -3.10 14.14
C ILE A 191 -13.61 -2.32 15.41
N GLU A 192 -12.81 -2.96 16.27
CA GLU A 192 -12.13 -2.33 17.40
C GLU A 192 -10.58 -2.45 17.33
N GLN A 193 -10.03 -3.27 16.41
CA GLN A 193 -8.59 -3.54 16.34
C GLN A 193 -7.88 -2.80 15.20
N LYS A 194 -6.63 -2.39 15.47
CA LYS A 194 -5.74 -1.77 14.48
C LYS A 194 -5.44 -2.76 13.33
N PRO A 195 -5.58 -2.35 12.06
CA PRO A 195 -5.34 -3.24 10.93
C PRO A 195 -3.89 -3.74 10.86
N PRO A 196 -3.64 -4.93 10.27
CA PRO A 196 -2.30 -5.39 9.93
C PRO A 196 -1.56 -4.41 9.01
N SER A 197 -0.22 -4.46 9.03
CA SER A 197 0.63 -3.52 8.28
C SER A 197 0.35 -3.48 6.78
N GLU A 198 0.03 -4.63 6.20
CA GLU A 198 -0.28 -4.81 4.79
C GLU A 198 -1.62 -4.15 4.43
N VAL A 199 -2.59 -4.25 5.33
CA VAL A 199 -3.90 -3.60 5.19
C VAL A 199 -3.75 -2.08 5.34
N ILE A 200 -2.89 -1.60 6.24
CA ILE A 200 -2.58 -0.17 6.39
C ILE A 200 -2.00 0.40 5.08
N GLY A 201 -1.05 -0.32 4.46
CA GLY A 201 -0.47 0.09 3.17
C GLY A 201 -1.53 0.18 2.07
N ASN A 202 -2.40 -0.83 1.97
CA ASN A 202 -3.49 -0.87 0.99
C ASN A 202 -4.54 0.23 1.23
N ILE A 203 -4.90 0.51 2.48
CA ILE A 203 -5.77 1.64 2.83
C ILE A 203 -5.12 2.96 2.38
N SER A 204 -3.82 3.12 2.60
CA SER A 204 -3.08 4.34 2.19
C SER A 204 -3.11 4.55 0.68
N LEU A 205 -2.97 3.47 -0.11
CA LEU A 205 -3.14 3.51 -1.56
C LEU A 205 -4.55 3.94 -1.97
N LEU A 206 -5.59 3.43 -1.31
CA LEU A 206 -6.98 3.84 -1.58
C LEU A 206 -7.23 5.30 -1.20
N LYS A 207 -6.65 5.77 -0.09
CA LYS A 207 -6.74 7.19 0.32
C LYS A 207 -6.12 8.11 -0.73
N LEU A 208 -4.94 7.76 -1.24
CA LEU A 208 -4.28 8.50 -2.33
C LEU A 208 -5.10 8.46 -3.63
N LEU A 209 -5.66 7.28 -3.97
CA LEU A 209 -6.53 7.14 -5.13
C LEU A 209 -7.75 8.06 -5.02
N ALA A 210 -8.37 8.16 -3.84
CA ALA A 210 -9.49 9.05 -3.60
C ALA A 210 -9.11 10.54 -3.70
N ALA A 211 -7.91 10.90 -3.24
CA ALA A 211 -7.50 12.30 -3.11
C ALA A 211 -6.92 12.94 -4.38
N ASP A 212 -6.16 12.20 -5.19
CA ASP A 212 -5.41 12.78 -6.31
C ASP A 212 -5.73 12.11 -7.65
N GLY A 213 -6.05 10.81 -7.65
CA GLY A 213 -6.34 9.97 -8.84
C GLY A 213 -5.41 10.15 -10.04
N THR A 214 -4.22 10.70 -9.83
CA THR A 214 -3.19 11.00 -10.83
C THR A 214 -2.63 9.73 -11.46
N GLN A 215 -1.96 9.87 -12.60
CA GLN A 215 -1.39 8.75 -13.34
C GLN A 215 -0.07 8.31 -12.69
N GLY A 216 0.05 7.01 -12.38
CA GLY A 216 1.23 6.42 -11.77
C GLY A 216 1.05 4.92 -11.52
N GLU A 217 2.13 4.23 -11.16
CA GLU A 217 2.07 2.79 -10.88
C GLU A 217 1.25 2.50 -9.60
N GLU A 218 1.41 3.32 -8.55
CA GLU A 218 0.61 3.27 -7.32
C GLU A 218 -0.90 3.36 -7.61
N THR A 219 -1.31 4.23 -8.53
CA THR A 219 -2.72 4.40 -8.91
C THR A 219 -3.26 3.17 -9.64
N LYS A 220 -2.45 2.51 -10.49
CA LYS A 220 -2.86 1.26 -11.13
C LYS A 220 -3.08 0.16 -10.10
N GLU A 221 -2.20 0.06 -9.11
CA GLU A 221 -2.33 -0.90 -8.02
C GLU A 221 -3.57 -0.61 -7.16
N ALA A 222 -3.80 0.66 -6.80
CA ALA A 222 -4.98 1.07 -6.06
C ALA A 222 -6.28 0.78 -6.82
N ARG A 223 -6.33 0.98 -8.14
CA ARG A 223 -7.50 0.63 -8.98
C ARG A 223 -7.75 -0.88 -9.02
N LYS A 224 -6.68 -1.70 -9.12
CA LYS A 224 -6.80 -3.17 -9.04
C LYS A 224 -7.31 -3.62 -7.67
N LEU A 225 -6.78 -3.04 -6.60
CA LEU A 225 -7.21 -3.29 -5.23
C LEU A 225 -8.68 -2.91 -5.04
N LEU A 226 -9.09 -1.72 -5.48
CA LEU A 226 -10.47 -1.26 -5.41
C LEU A 226 -11.41 -2.24 -6.10
N ARG A 227 -11.07 -2.67 -7.32
CA ARG A 227 -11.84 -3.67 -8.07
C ARG A 227 -11.95 -4.99 -7.31
N HIS A 228 -10.82 -5.51 -6.82
CA HIS A 228 -10.79 -6.75 -6.03
C HIS A 228 -11.74 -6.69 -4.83
N ILE A 229 -11.72 -5.58 -4.08
CA ILE A 229 -12.59 -5.40 -2.91
C ILE A 229 -14.05 -5.30 -3.35
N THR A 230 -14.38 -4.50 -4.37
CA THR A 230 -15.77 -4.34 -4.81
C THR A 230 -16.36 -5.64 -5.33
N ASP A 231 -15.58 -6.43 -6.08
CA ASP A 231 -16.01 -7.70 -6.64
C ASP A 231 -16.19 -8.75 -5.52
N THR A 232 -15.25 -8.81 -4.57
CA THR A 232 -15.29 -9.74 -3.43
C THR A 232 -16.49 -9.46 -2.50
N LEU A 233 -16.84 -8.19 -2.32
CA LEU A 233 -17.91 -7.76 -1.41
C LEU A 233 -19.24 -7.52 -2.11
N ASN A 234 -19.30 -7.71 -3.44
CA ASN A 234 -20.45 -7.40 -4.28
C ASN A 234 -20.99 -5.97 -4.05
N LEU A 235 -20.08 -5.00 -4.01
CA LEU A 235 -20.39 -3.59 -3.75
C LEU A 235 -20.54 -2.81 -5.05
N GLU A 236 -21.72 -2.25 -5.27
CA GLU A 236 -21.99 -1.32 -6.36
C GLU A 236 -21.65 0.11 -5.91
N LEU A 237 -20.57 0.65 -6.46
CA LEU A 237 -20.12 2.03 -6.22
C LEU A 237 -20.11 2.80 -7.53
N MET A 238 -20.61 4.02 -7.51
CA MET A 238 -20.87 4.82 -8.72
C MET A 238 -19.74 5.80 -9.00
N GLY A 239 -19.58 6.18 -10.27
CA GLY A 239 -18.66 7.23 -10.71
C GLY A 239 -17.24 6.74 -11.06
N SER A 240 -16.32 7.69 -11.08
CA SER A 240 -14.90 7.51 -11.34
C SER A 240 -14.20 6.64 -10.29
N SER A 241 -12.97 6.20 -10.56
CA SER A 241 -12.19 5.43 -9.58
C SER A 241 -11.91 6.21 -8.29
N GLN A 242 -11.81 7.54 -8.37
CA GLN A 242 -11.63 8.42 -7.21
C GLN A 242 -12.88 8.39 -6.34
N GLU A 243 -14.05 8.66 -6.93
CA GLU A 243 -15.34 8.69 -6.24
C GLU A 243 -15.68 7.33 -5.62
N ARG A 244 -15.41 6.24 -6.35
CA ARG A 244 -15.60 4.88 -5.84
C ARG A 244 -14.67 4.58 -4.65
N ALA A 245 -13.40 4.98 -4.71
CA ALA A 245 -12.49 4.82 -3.58
C ALA A 245 -12.95 5.62 -2.36
N PHE A 246 -13.38 6.88 -2.57
CA PHE A 246 -13.93 7.73 -1.53
C PHE A 246 -15.18 7.11 -0.89
N GLN A 247 -16.17 6.67 -1.69
CA GLN A 247 -17.38 6.02 -1.21
C GLN A 247 -17.09 4.75 -0.40
N LEU A 248 -16.13 3.93 -0.84
CA LEU A 248 -15.69 2.74 -0.11
C LEU A 248 -15.12 3.13 1.27
N LEU A 249 -14.23 4.12 1.31
CA LEU A 249 -13.61 4.60 2.55
C LEU A 249 -14.64 5.20 3.51
N CYS A 250 -15.62 5.96 3.01
CA CYS A 250 -16.73 6.48 3.81
C CYS A 250 -17.63 5.36 4.35
N LYS A 251 -18.01 4.39 3.52
CA LYS A 251 -18.84 3.23 3.96
C LYS A 251 -18.13 2.40 5.04
N SER A 252 -16.81 2.35 5.03
CA SER A 252 -16.01 1.66 6.05
C SER A 252 -15.75 2.49 7.32
N GLY A 253 -16.20 3.74 7.39
CA GLY A 253 -15.92 4.65 8.50
C GLY A 253 -14.47 5.15 8.57
N ILE A 254 -13.65 4.86 7.55
CA ILE A 254 -12.25 5.30 7.48
C ILE A 254 -12.17 6.78 7.10
N PHE A 255 -13.06 7.22 6.22
CA PHE A 255 -13.27 8.62 5.88
C PHE A 255 -14.58 9.11 6.46
N LYS A 256 -14.59 10.38 6.84
CA LYS A 256 -15.84 11.12 7.04
C LYS A 256 -16.35 11.63 5.69
N PRO A 257 -17.66 11.94 5.55
CA PRO A 257 -18.21 12.52 4.33
C PRO A 257 -17.52 13.83 3.90
N ASP A 258 -16.94 14.55 4.86
CA ASP A 258 -16.23 15.82 4.72
C ASP A 258 -14.70 15.67 4.83
N GLU A 259 -14.15 14.47 4.63
CA GLU A 259 -12.70 14.25 4.72
C GLU A 259 -11.92 15.20 3.80
N ASN A 260 -10.98 15.95 4.38
CA ASN A 260 -10.14 16.89 3.65
C ASN A 260 -9.10 16.16 2.78
N LEU A 261 -9.48 15.94 1.51
CA LEU A 261 -8.65 15.26 0.52
C LEU A 261 -7.40 16.05 0.14
N ALA A 262 -7.39 17.38 0.29
CA ALA A 262 -6.23 18.20 -0.03
C ALA A 262 -5.04 17.84 0.88
N LEU A 263 -5.27 17.59 2.17
CA LEU A 263 -4.24 17.16 3.11
C LEU A 263 -3.60 15.83 2.68
N ILE A 264 -4.38 14.92 2.10
CA ILE A 264 -3.89 13.63 1.61
C ILE A 264 -3.12 13.82 0.31
N LYS A 265 -3.69 14.58 -0.63
CA LYS A 265 -3.10 14.88 -1.94
C LYS A 265 -1.71 15.52 -1.80
N TYR A 266 -1.59 16.53 -0.93
CA TYR A 266 -0.32 17.20 -0.66
C TYR A 266 0.56 16.48 0.37
N ARG A 267 0.15 15.28 0.80
CA ARG A 267 0.88 14.43 1.76
C ARG A 267 1.24 15.16 3.06
N ILE A 268 0.32 16.00 3.53
CA ILE A 268 0.46 16.77 4.76
C ILE A 268 0.47 15.82 5.96
N ARG A 269 1.50 15.96 6.79
CA ARG A 269 1.68 15.14 8.00
C ARG A 269 0.74 15.64 9.11
N ARG A 270 -0.32 14.88 9.36
CA ARG A 270 -1.33 15.22 10.38
C ARG A 270 -0.94 14.81 11.80
N SER A 271 -0.21 13.70 11.95
CA SER A 271 0.16 13.15 13.25
C SER A 271 1.65 13.31 13.56
N PHE A 272 1.98 13.42 14.84
CA PHE A 272 3.35 13.33 15.32
C PHE A 272 3.76 11.86 15.51
N SER A 273 5.03 11.54 15.29
CA SER A 273 5.54 10.21 15.61
C SER A 273 5.58 10.01 17.14
N ALA A 274 5.58 8.75 17.58
CA ALA A 274 5.70 8.44 19.01
C ALA A 274 6.98 9.03 19.64
N SER A 275 8.09 9.08 18.89
CA SER A 275 9.33 9.70 19.36
C SER A 275 9.17 11.21 19.59
N ILE A 276 8.48 11.91 18.69
CA ILE A 276 8.23 13.35 18.83
C ILE A 276 7.24 13.63 19.98
N SER A 277 6.18 12.84 20.11
CA SER A 277 5.24 12.98 21.23
C SER A 277 5.92 12.74 22.58
N THR A 278 6.84 11.78 22.67
CA THR A 278 7.64 11.56 23.89
C THR A 278 8.59 12.72 24.14
N ALA A 279 9.28 13.23 23.12
CA ALA A 279 10.16 14.40 23.25
C ALA A 279 9.38 15.62 23.78
N ALA A 280 8.19 15.89 23.25
CA ALA A 280 7.31 16.96 23.75
C ALA A 280 6.96 16.79 25.22
N LYS A 281 6.55 15.59 25.65
CA LYS A 281 6.21 15.33 27.06
C LYS A 281 7.38 15.53 28.03
N ASN A 282 8.61 15.40 27.55
CA ASN A 282 9.81 15.58 28.34
C ASN A 282 10.26 17.04 28.44
N ILE A 283 9.69 17.94 27.65
CA ILE A 283 9.98 19.36 27.77
C ILE A 283 9.30 19.90 29.04
N THR A 284 10.09 20.56 29.87
CA THR A 284 9.63 21.27 31.05
C THR A 284 10.16 22.69 31.05
N ILE A 285 9.32 23.62 31.51
CA ILE A 285 9.72 25.00 31.76
C ILE A 285 9.52 25.31 33.25
N PRO A 286 10.36 26.19 33.83
CA PRO A 286 10.12 26.70 35.18
C PRO A 286 8.73 27.32 35.32
N GLN A 287 8.12 27.21 36.50
CA GLN A 287 6.74 27.66 36.75
C GLN A 287 6.66 28.94 37.59
N ASP A 288 7.79 29.38 38.13
CA ASP A 288 7.91 30.54 38.99
C ASP A 288 9.24 31.28 38.74
N ILE A 289 9.29 32.55 39.16
CA ILE A 289 10.42 33.45 38.90
C ILE A 289 11.72 32.90 39.50
N LYS A 290 11.67 32.32 40.71
CA LYS A 290 12.86 31.80 41.38
C LYS A 290 13.46 30.64 40.58
N SER A 291 12.63 29.71 40.13
CA SER A 291 13.07 28.60 39.28
C SER A 291 13.65 29.07 37.93
N TYR A 292 13.18 30.20 37.36
CA TYR A 292 13.81 30.79 36.17
C TYR A 292 15.19 31.38 36.48
N ILE A 293 15.32 32.13 37.58
CA ILE A 293 16.61 32.70 38.01
C ILE A 293 17.62 31.59 38.30
N GLU A 294 17.21 30.50 38.95
CA GLU A 294 18.07 29.34 39.21
C GLU A 294 18.53 28.64 37.93
N LYS A 295 17.67 28.57 36.90
CA LYS A 295 17.97 27.88 35.64
C LYS A 295 18.83 28.72 34.70
N GLU A 296 18.55 30.01 34.55
CA GLU A 296 19.13 30.86 33.52
C GLU A 296 20.11 31.92 34.08
N GLY A 297 19.98 32.29 35.35
CA GLY A 297 20.76 33.34 36.00
C GLY A 297 19.96 34.62 36.22
N GLU A 298 20.39 35.41 37.21
CA GLU A 298 19.77 36.69 37.52
C GLU A 298 20.01 37.72 36.40
N GLY A 299 18.99 38.52 36.09
CA GLY A 299 19.07 39.57 35.07
C GLY A 299 18.94 39.08 33.62
N VAL A 300 18.86 37.77 33.37
CA VAL A 300 18.65 37.23 32.01
C VAL A 300 17.27 37.57 31.47
N ARG A 301 16.24 37.47 32.32
CA ARG A 301 14.86 37.85 32.00
C ARG A 301 14.39 39.00 32.88
N ARG A 302 13.79 40.01 32.27
CA ARG A 302 13.12 41.09 33.00
C ARG A 302 11.79 40.60 33.58
N ASP A 303 11.59 40.78 34.87
CA ASP A 303 10.31 40.47 35.52
C ASP A 303 9.27 41.53 35.19
N LEU A 304 8.27 41.16 34.39
CA LEU A 304 7.10 41.96 34.04
C LEU A 304 5.80 41.34 34.57
N THR A 305 5.88 40.38 35.50
CA THR A 305 4.70 39.66 36.03
C THR A 305 3.74 40.55 36.82
N HIS A 306 4.17 41.75 37.20
CA HIS A 306 3.36 42.78 37.85
C HIS A 306 2.53 43.61 36.87
N LEU A 307 2.86 43.61 35.57
CA LEU A 307 2.09 44.34 34.55
C LEU A 307 0.79 43.60 34.22
N PRO A 308 -0.31 44.31 33.95
CA PRO A 308 -1.58 43.71 33.56
C PRO A 308 -1.55 43.25 32.11
N ALA A 309 -0.89 42.11 31.86
CA ALA A 309 -0.82 41.51 30.54
C ALA A 309 -2.11 40.75 30.18
N PHE A 310 -2.53 40.82 28.93
CA PHE A 310 -3.71 40.11 28.40
C PHE A 310 -3.48 39.62 26.97
N THR A 311 -4.21 38.60 26.52
CA THR A 311 -4.25 38.17 25.12
C THR A 311 -5.61 38.50 24.50
N ILE A 312 -5.69 38.60 23.17
CA ILE A 312 -6.95 38.77 22.43
C ILE A 312 -6.91 37.85 21.22
N ASP A 313 -7.75 36.83 21.23
CA ASP A 313 -7.76 35.78 20.21
C ASP A 313 -9.18 35.39 19.79
N ASP A 314 -9.31 34.52 18.79
CA ASP A 314 -10.58 33.85 18.53
C ASP A 314 -10.93 32.87 19.65
N ILE A 315 -12.23 32.64 19.88
CA ILE A 315 -12.70 31.73 20.93
C ILE A 315 -12.20 30.28 20.77
N SER A 316 -11.80 29.90 19.56
CA SER A 316 -11.26 28.57 19.25
C SER A 316 -9.74 28.46 19.37
N THR A 317 -9.03 29.58 19.51
CA THR A 317 -7.56 29.63 19.63
C THR A 317 -7.12 29.07 20.98
N LYS A 318 -6.00 28.34 20.97
CA LYS A 318 -5.43 27.73 22.18
C LYS A 318 -3.92 27.95 22.30
N ASP A 319 -3.28 28.22 21.18
CA ASP A 319 -1.89 28.58 20.97
C ASP A 319 -1.74 30.11 20.95
N MET A 320 -2.00 30.77 22.08
CA MET A 320 -1.84 32.22 22.18
C MET A 320 -0.36 32.55 22.25
N ASP A 321 0.15 33.07 21.14
CA ASP A 321 1.57 33.37 20.95
C ASP A 321 1.94 34.78 21.43
N ASP A 322 0.98 35.71 21.45
CA ASP A 322 1.18 37.11 21.82
C ASP A 322 0.27 37.59 22.95
N ALA A 323 0.81 38.50 23.77
CA ALA A 323 0.10 39.22 24.81
C ALA A 323 0.49 40.70 24.80
N LEU A 324 -0.40 41.55 25.29
CA LEU A 324 -0.21 42.99 25.39
C LEU A 324 -0.25 43.44 26.85
N SER A 325 0.57 44.41 27.21
CA SER A 325 0.42 45.19 28.44
C SER A 325 0.58 46.69 28.15
N LEU A 326 -0.13 47.53 28.90
CA LEU A 326 -0.04 48.98 28.76
C LEU A 326 0.06 49.63 30.13
N GLU A 327 1.08 50.45 30.33
CA GLU A 327 1.24 51.31 31.50
C GLU A 327 1.22 52.78 31.07
N ILE A 328 0.50 53.61 31.81
CA ILE A 328 0.42 55.05 31.57
C ILE A 328 0.95 55.76 32.80
N SER A 329 2.07 56.47 32.65
CA SER A 329 2.70 57.19 33.76
C SER A 329 3.31 58.51 33.27
N GLY A 330 2.96 59.62 33.91
CA GLY A 330 3.53 60.93 33.59
C GLY A 330 3.32 61.40 32.14
N GLY A 331 2.23 60.96 31.49
CA GLY A 331 1.96 61.25 30.08
C GLY A 331 2.74 60.39 29.08
N ILE A 332 3.47 59.38 29.56
CA ILE A 332 4.13 58.37 28.72
C ILE A 332 3.29 57.10 28.69
N PHE A 333 3.04 56.59 27.49
CA PHE A 333 2.40 55.30 27.26
C PHE A 333 3.48 54.25 27.02
N SER A 334 3.58 53.24 27.87
CA SER A 334 4.53 52.14 27.71
C SER A 334 3.78 50.87 27.32
N LEU A 335 3.90 50.49 26.05
CA LEU A 335 3.29 49.30 25.45
C LEU A 335 4.28 48.14 25.46
N GLY A 336 3.93 47.05 26.13
CA GLY A 336 4.60 45.76 26.01
C GLY A 336 3.88 44.86 25.02
N VAL A 337 4.57 44.42 23.98
CA VAL A 337 4.15 43.32 23.10
C VAL A 337 5.00 42.12 23.45
N HIS A 338 4.39 41.09 24.00
CA HIS A 338 5.06 39.92 24.57
C HIS A 338 4.81 38.70 23.68
N ILE A 339 5.84 38.21 23.01
CA ILE A 339 5.77 37.02 22.18
C ILE A 339 6.32 35.83 22.97
N THR A 340 5.62 34.70 22.97
CA THR A 340 6.08 33.48 23.65
C THR A 340 7.48 33.08 23.20
N ASP A 341 8.35 32.78 24.17
CA ASP A 341 9.74 32.40 23.91
C ASP A 341 9.85 30.89 23.71
N ILE A 342 9.51 30.43 22.50
CA ILE A 342 9.63 29.02 22.11
C ILE A 342 11.09 28.54 22.19
N SER A 343 12.04 29.42 21.93
CA SER A 343 13.47 29.09 21.91
C SER A 343 14.01 28.70 23.30
N SER A 344 13.34 29.11 24.38
CA SER A 344 13.64 28.68 25.75
C SER A 344 13.41 27.19 26.03
N ALA A 345 12.56 26.55 25.22
CA ALA A 345 12.12 25.18 25.41
C ALA A 345 12.53 24.26 24.25
N ILE A 346 12.63 24.79 23.03
CA ILE A 346 12.93 24.03 21.83
C ILE A 346 14.26 24.51 21.26
N LEU A 347 15.32 23.75 21.54
CA LEU A 347 16.66 24.09 21.10
C LEU A 347 16.89 23.74 19.63
N PRO A 348 17.73 24.52 18.90
CA PRO A 348 18.13 24.21 17.54
C PRO A 348 18.72 22.80 17.42
N GLY A 349 18.32 22.07 16.38
CA GLY A 349 18.75 20.70 16.11
C GLY A 349 18.08 19.63 16.98
N SER A 350 17.23 20.00 17.94
CA SER A 350 16.43 19.04 18.72
C SER A 350 15.44 18.26 17.83
N PRO A 351 14.91 17.11 18.29
CA PRO A 351 13.89 16.40 17.53
C PRO A 351 12.65 17.24 17.21
N LEU A 352 12.21 18.10 18.15
CA LEU A 352 11.07 18.98 17.97
C LEU A 352 11.35 20.09 16.96
N ASP A 353 12.53 20.70 17.02
CA ASP A 353 12.97 21.71 16.06
C ASP A 353 12.99 21.15 14.62
N ARG A 354 13.56 19.95 14.44
CA ARG A 354 13.57 19.28 13.13
C ARG A 354 12.17 18.96 12.62
N GLU A 355 11.26 18.51 13.48
CA GLU A 355 9.88 18.25 13.08
C GLU A 355 9.16 19.55 12.71
N ALA A 356 9.37 20.64 13.45
CA ALA A 356 8.81 21.94 13.12
C ALA A 356 9.33 22.47 11.78
N MET A 357 10.64 22.36 11.51
CA MET A 357 11.21 22.71 10.20
C MET A 357 10.59 21.90 9.05
N LEU A 358 10.28 20.63 9.27
CA LEU A 358 9.62 19.79 8.26
C LEU A 358 8.15 20.18 8.04
N ARG A 359 7.48 20.72 9.05
CA ARG A 359 6.10 21.21 8.97
C ARG A 359 6.02 22.65 8.44
N ALA A 360 7.06 23.44 8.67
CA ALA A 360 7.23 24.86 8.35
C ALA A 360 6.24 25.82 9.01
N THR A 361 4.95 25.46 9.09
CA THR A 361 3.90 26.29 9.69
C THR A 361 2.72 25.42 10.15
N SER A 362 1.91 25.96 11.05
CA SER A 362 0.59 25.39 11.36
C SER A 362 -0.36 25.63 10.20
N LEU A 363 -1.18 24.63 9.84
CA LEU A 363 -2.19 24.78 8.79
C LEU A 363 -3.58 24.83 9.41
N TYR A 364 -4.25 25.98 9.28
CA TYR A 364 -5.62 26.18 9.74
C TYR A 364 -6.57 25.87 8.58
N CYS A 365 -7.19 24.70 8.62
CA CYS A 365 -8.21 24.28 7.66
C CYS A 365 -9.61 24.49 8.28
N PRO A 366 -10.66 24.66 7.46
CA PRO A 366 -12.03 24.79 7.97
C PRO A 366 -12.48 23.63 8.88
N ASP A 367 -11.97 22.43 8.62
CA ASP A 367 -12.34 21.20 9.33
C ASP A 367 -11.35 20.77 10.43
N CYS A 368 -10.11 21.25 10.38
CA CYS A 368 -9.08 20.91 11.36
C CYS A 368 -7.87 21.85 11.35
N THR A 369 -7.11 21.84 12.45
CA THR A 369 -5.79 22.45 12.52
C THR A 369 -4.71 21.37 12.48
N VAL A 370 -3.72 21.54 11.60
CA VAL A 370 -2.50 20.73 11.59
C VAL A 370 -1.39 21.52 12.26
N ASN A 371 -1.12 21.21 13.53
CA ASN A 371 -0.18 21.97 14.33
C ASN A 371 1.28 21.76 13.89
N MET A 372 2.08 22.83 13.97
CA MET A 372 3.53 22.80 13.78
C MET A 372 4.24 22.06 14.93
N PHE A 373 3.79 22.29 16.17
CA PHE A 373 4.27 21.59 17.36
C PHE A 373 3.17 20.70 17.97
N PRO A 374 3.55 19.69 18.76
CA PRO A 374 2.57 18.92 19.52
C PRO A 374 1.69 19.82 20.41
N PRO A 375 0.36 19.57 20.48
CA PRO A 375 -0.56 20.40 21.27
C PRO A 375 -0.15 20.60 22.73
N GLU A 376 0.52 19.62 23.34
CA GLU A 376 1.01 19.74 24.72
C GLU A 376 2.04 20.87 24.90
N ILE A 377 2.72 21.24 23.81
CA ILE A 377 3.69 22.34 23.77
C ILE A 377 3.00 23.63 23.35
N SER A 378 2.38 23.65 22.16
CA SER A 378 1.84 24.87 21.57
C SER A 378 0.62 25.40 22.31
N GLU A 379 -0.30 24.53 22.74
CA GLU A 379 -1.60 24.94 23.31
C GLU A 379 -1.58 25.02 24.85
N LYS A 380 -0.48 24.61 25.49
CA LYS A 380 -0.40 24.52 26.96
C LYS A 380 0.90 25.08 27.51
N LEU A 381 2.02 24.42 27.24
CA LEU A 381 3.28 24.72 27.91
C LEU A 381 3.80 26.11 27.53
N LEU A 382 3.71 26.47 26.25
CA LEU A 382 4.24 27.73 25.73
C LEU A 382 3.16 28.75 25.38
N SER A 383 1.89 28.35 25.31
CA SER A 383 0.76 29.29 25.18
C SER A 383 0.72 30.25 26.38
N LEU A 384 0.41 31.52 26.11
CA LEU A 384 0.28 32.60 27.10
C LEU A 384 -1.06 32.53 27.85
N VAL A 385 -1.31 31.38 28.46
CA VAL A 385 -2.52 31.08 29.22
C VAL A 385 -2.58 31.86 30.53
N LYS A 386 -3.79 32.27 30.89
CA LYS A 386 -4.11 33.03 32.10
C LYS A 386 -3.54 32.39 33.36
N GLY A 387 -2.98 33.24 34.21
CA GLY A 387 -2.53 32.91 35.56
C GLY A 387 -1.19 32.20 35.62
N GLN A 388 -0.56 31.86 34.49
CA GLN A 388 0.73 31.19 34.47
C GLN A 388 1.86 32.16 34.13
N ILE A 389 3.02 31.94 34.75
CA ILE A 389 4.24 32.69 34.43
C ILE A 389 4.83 32.07 33.16
N ARG A 390 5.11 32.91 32.17
CA ARG A 390 5.60 32.50 30.86
C ARG A 390 6.83 33.29 30.42
N PRO A 391 7.81 32.62 29.78
CA PRO A 391 8.94 33.28 29.18
C PRO A 391 8.52 33.91 27.85
N CYS A 392 8.91 35.17 27.64
CA CYS A 392 8.61 35.90 26.41
C CYS A 392 9.86 36.60 25.87
N MET A 393 9.83 36.85 24.57
CA MET A 393 10.57 37.94 23.94
C MET A 393 9.64 39.15 23.87
N THR A 394 10.00 40.22 24.57
CA THR A 394 9.17 41.43 24.65
C THR A 394 9.73 42.53 23.78
N VAL A 395 8.87 43.13 22.96
CA VAL A 395 9.08 44.45 22.36
C VAL A 395 8.40 45.48 23.26
N TYR A 396 9.17 46.37 23.86
CA TYR A 396 8.67 47.40 24.76
C TYR A 396 8.83 48.77 24.11
N ALA A 397 7.71 49.41 23.80
CA ALA A 397 7.66 50.69 23.08
C ALA A 397 7.09 51.79 23.98
N LYS A 398 7.77 52.94 24.02
CA LYS A 398 7.30 54.12 24.76
C LYS A 398 6.81 55.18 23.81
N PHE A 399 5.67 55.79 24.12
CA PHE A 399 5.08 56.88 23.35
C PHE A 399 4.80 58.09 24.22
N ASP A 400 4.89 59.28 23.65
CA ASP A 400 4.49 60.52 24.31
C ASP A 400 2.96 60.70 24.34
N SER A 401 2.50 61.82 24.90
CA SER A 401 1.07 62.15 24.99
C SER A 401 0.39 62.41 23.64
N SER A 402 1.17 62.59 22.57
CA SER A 402 0.70 62.71 21.19
C SER A 402 0.87 61.40 20.41
N TYR A 403 1.18 60.30 21.09
CA TYR A 403 1.43 58.98 20.53
C TYR A 403 2.64 58.90 19.59
N ASN A 404 3.60 59.82 19.70
CA ASN A 404 4.87 59.70 18.97
C ASN A 404 5.77 58.69 19.67
N LEU A 405 6.40 57.81 18.90
CA LEU A 405 7.36 56.83 19.41
C LEU A 405 8.60 57.53 19.99
N ILE A 406 8.84 57.33 21.27
CA ILE A 406 10.02 57.83 21.99
C ILE A 406 11.17 56.83 21.90
N SER A 407 10.89 55.55 22.19
CA SER A 407 11.90 54.50 22.19
C SER A 407 11.29 53.11 22.05
N THR A 408 12.13 52.17 21.62
CA THR A 408 11.83 50.74 21.54
C THR A 408 12.97 49.94 22.12
N GLU A 409 12.66 48.90 22.87
CA GLU A 409 13.63 47.94 23.41
C GLU A 409 13.13 46.52 23.16
N VAL A 410 14.04 45.58 22.88
CA VAL A 410 13.72 44.15 22.77
C VAL A 410 14.54 43.38 23.80
N PHE A 411 13.87 42.60 24.64
CA PHE A 411 14.52 41.84 25.71
C PHE A 411 13.71 40.60 26.10
N LEU A 412 14.40 39.63 26.71
CA LEU A 412 13.74 38.47 27.31
C LEU A 412 13.05 38.88 28.61
N SER A 413 11.83 38.39 28.82
CA SER A 413 11.02 38.72 30.00
C SER A 413 10.28 37.51 30.56
N LEU A 414 9.73 37.69 31.76
CA LEU A 414 8.71 36.85 32.35
C LEU A 414 7.44 37.67 32.50
N ILE A 415 6.32 37.17 31.98
CA ILE A 415 4.99 37.79 32.17
C ILE A 415 4.06 36.83 32.89
N LYS A 416 2.97 37.39 33.43
CA LYS A 416 1.83 36.60 33.91
C LYS A 416 0.56 37.19 33.31
N VAL A 417 -0.05 36.46 32.37
CA VAL A 417 -1.30 36.91 31.75
C VAL A 417 -2.42 36.91 32.78
N GLN A 418 -3.09 38.04 32.93
CA GLN A 418 -4.22 38.21 33.86
C GLN A 418 -5.52 37.72 33.25
N GLU A 419 -5.74 38.00 31.95
CA GLU A 419 -6.95 37.61 31.23
C GLU A 419 -6.63 37.21 29.80
N ASN A 420 -7.33 36.18 29.31
CA ASN A 420 -7.36 35.82 27.89
C ASN A 420 -8.72 36.26 27.35
N TYR A 421 -8.75 37.33 26.55
CA TYR A 421 -9.96 37.85 25.95
C TYR A 421 -10.22 37.25 24.58
N THR A 422 -11.48 37.33 24.15
CA THR A 422 -11.84 37.12 22.74
C THR A 422 -12.05 38.45 22.03
N TYR A 423 -11.86 38.50 20.72
CA TYR A 423 -12.18 39.68 19.91
C TYR A 423 -13.63 40.15 20.16
N ASP A 424 -14.59 39.23 20.15
CA ASP A 424 -16.01 39.54 20.41
C ASP A 424 -16.24 40.19 21.78
N LEU A 425 -15.53 39.71 22.81
CA LEU A 425 -15.66 40.25 24.16
C LEU A 425 -15.04 41.65 24.25
N VAL A 426 -13.89 41.88 23.63
CA VAL A 426 -13.27 43.20 23.57
C VAL A 426 -14.16 44.17 22.80
N ASP A 427 -14.72 43.75 21.67
CA ASP A 427 -15.67 44.55 20.89
C ASP A 427 -16.92 44.92 21.70
N ALA A 428 -17.44 43.98 22.49
CA ALA A 428 -18.56 44.24 23.39
C ALA A 428 -18.18 45.27 24.47
N ILE A 429 -17.03 45.12 25.11
CA ILE A 429 -16.53 46.05 26.12
C ILE A 429 -16.37 47.47 25.55
N LEU A 430 -15.84 47.59 24.32
CA LEU A 430 -15.63 48.88 23.66
C LEU A 430 -16.91 49.58 23.21
N LYS A 431 -18.00 48.83 23.00
CA LYS A 431 -19.32 49.37 22.63
C LYS A 431 -20.11 49.90 23.84
N GLY A 432 -19.72 49.53 25.05
CA GLY A 432 -20.49 49.76 26.28
C GLY A 432 -21.67 48.81 26.40
#